data_AF-A0A381XGR1-F1
#
_entry.id   AF-A0A381XGR1-F1
#
_cell.length_a   1.000
_cell.length_b   1.000
_cell.length_c   1.000
_cell.angle_alpha   90.00
_cell.angle_beta   90.00
_cell.angle_gamma   90.00
#
_symmetry.space_group_name_H-M   'P 1'
#
loop_
_entity.id
_entity.type
_entity.pdbx_description
1 polymer ?
#
loop_
_entity_poly.entity_id
_entity_poly.type
_entity_poly.pdbx_seq_one_letter_code
_entity_poly.pdbx_strand_id
1 'polypeptide(L)'
;MKDERAVGSGNCDPIVGRRSRRFEILSERDVNRDTYVHEWADAGLIIVGSPNDPEPGIRIDGDGVAEMDGRSRDQFDMIDRFIVANAIDTQIA
;
A
#
# COMPACT_ATOMS: atom_id res chain seq x y z
N MET A 1 -7.99 -13.45 70.59
CA MET A 1 -8.73 -14.10 69.48
C MET A 1 -8.49 -13.19 68.28
N LYS A 2 -7.30 -13.21 67.65
CA LYS A 2 -6.93 -14.12 66.54
C LYS A 2 -8.07 -14.12 65.51
N ASP A 3 -7.97 -13.55 64.31
CA ASP A 3 -6.88 -13.52 63.32
C ASP A 3 -6.99 -12.25 62.45
N GLU A 4 -5.92 -11.50 62.17
CA GLU A 4 -4.81 -11.76 61.22
C GLU A 4 -5.20 -11.53 59.75
N ARG A 5 -4.40 -10.66 59.11
CA ARG A 5 -4.56 -10.18 57.73
C ARG A 5 -4.45 -11.35 56.76
N ALA A 6 -5.49 -11.59 55.98
CA ALA A 6 -5.37 -12.29 54.72
C ALA A 6 -5.39 -11.26 53.59
N VAL A 7 -4.23 -10.67 53.30
CA VAL A 7 -3.93 -10.23 51.92
C VAL A 7 -3.97 -11.51 51.11
N GLY A 8 -5.12 -11.76 50.48
CA GLY A 8 -5.29 -12.89 49.58
C GLY A 8 -4.25 -12.76 48.49
N SER A 9 -3.24 -13.64 48.52
CA SER A 9 -2.32 -13.88 47.42
C SER A 9 -3.12 -14.46 46.25
N GLY A 10 -3.81 -13.57 45.54
CA GLY A 10 -4.48 -13.86 44.28
C GLY A 10 -3.40 -14.03 43.22
N ASN A 11 -3.04 -15.27 42.98
CA ASN A 11 -2.17 -15.74 41.92
C ASN A 11 -2.44 -14.96 40.61
N CYS A 12 -1.47 -14.20 40.11
CA CYS A 12 -1.55 -13.62 38.77
C CYS A 12 -1.24 -14.73 37.75
N ASP A 13 -2.17 -15.67 37.61
CA ASP A 13 -2.12 -16.63 36.52
C ASP A 13 -2.20 -15.85 35.20
N PRO A 14 -1.31 -16.11 34.22
CA PRO A 14 -1.41 -15.44 32.93
C PRO A 14 -2.79 -15.75 32.35
N ILE A 15 -3.53 -14.72 31.91
CA ILE A 15 -4.83 -14.90 31.26
C ILE A 15 -4.59 -15.52 29.87
N VAL A 16 -4.27 -16.81 29.85
CA VAL A 16 -4.28 -17.63 28.66
C VAL A 16 -5.75 -17.96 28.39
N GLY A 17 -6.32 -17.28 27.38
CA GLY A 17 -7.52 -17.81 26.72
C GLY A 17 -8.88 -17.21 27.08
N ARG A 18 -8.99 -16.00 27.63
CA ARG A 18 -10.27 -15.26 27.57
C ARG A 18 -10.23 -14.27 26.41
N ARG A 19 -10.75 -14.68 25.24
CA ARG A 19 -10.99 -13.75 24.13
C ARG A 19 -11.96 -12.68 24.60
N SER A 20 -11.68 -11.44 24.21
CA SER A 20 -12.59 -10.34 24.51
C SER A 20 -13.87 -10.53 23.69
N ARG A 21 -15.02 -10.55 24.36
CA ARG A 21 -16.34 -10.62 23.71
C ARG A 21 -16.52 -9.55 22.62
N ARG A 22 -15.87 -8.38 22.79
CA ARG A 22 -15.88 -7.34 21.76
C ARG A 22 -15.17 -7.81 20.48
N PHE A 23 -14.02 -8.46 20.61
CA PHE A 23 -13.23 -8.92 19.47
C PHE A 23 -13.87 -10.12 18.76
N GLU A 24 -14.61 -10.97 19.47
CA GLU A 24 -15.42 -12.03 18.87
C GLU A 24 -16.47 -11.44 17.92
N ILE A 25 -17.28 -10.49 18.40
CA ILE A 25 -18.28 -9.78 17.59
C ILE A 25 -17.60 -9.02 16.43
N LEU A 26 -16.44 -8.40 16.66
CA LEU A 26 -15.70 -7.72 15.59
C LEU A 26 -15.22 -8.69 14.52
N SER A 27 -14.76 -9.89 14.90
CA SER A 27 -14.22 -10.88 13.98
C SER A 27 -15.25 -11.45 13.02
N GLU A 28 -16.53 -11.50 13.43
CA GLU A 28 -17.64 -12.02 12.62
C GLU A 28 -18.21 -11.02 11.61
N ARG A 29 -17.77 -9.75 11.64
CA ARG A 29 -18.24 -8.72 10.71
C ARG A 29 -17.86 -9.07 9.28
N ASP A 30 -18.75 -8.75 8.34
CA ASP A 30 -18.57 -9.03 6.90
C ASP A 30 -17.26 -8.48 6.33
N VAL A 31 -16.78 -7.34 6.83
CA VAL A 31 -15.50 -6.72 6.44
C VAL A 31 -14.30 -7.67 6.60
N ASN A 32 -14.29 -8.58 7.57
CA ASN A 32 -13.17 -9.52 7.73
C ASN A 32 -13.23 -10.71 6.76
N ARG A 33 -14.27 -10.79 5.91
CA ARG A 33 -14.34 -11.73 4.80
C ARG A 33 -13.69 -11.18 3.54
N ASP A 34 -13.40 -9.89 3.50
CA ASP A 34 -12.64 -9.26 2.42
C ASP A 34 -11.18 -9.74 2.47
N THR A 35 -10.55 -9.84 1.30
CA THR A 35 -9.14 -10.21 1.21
C THR A 35 -8.29 -8.95 1.30
N TYR A 36 -7.52 -8.85 2.38
CA TYR A 36 -6.51 -7.80 2.55
C TYR A 36 -5.11 -8.39 2.37
N VAL A 37 -4.27 -7.65 1.66
CA VAL A 37 -2.85 -7.97 1.48
C VAL A 37 -2.02 -6.77 1.91
N HIS A 38 -0.80 -7.03 2.38
CA HIS A 38 0.18 -5.97 2.56
C HIS A 38 0.66 -5.46 1.21
N GLU A 39 1.09 -4.20 1.17
CA GLU A 39 1.69 -3.60 -0.02
C GLU A 39 2.89 -4.41 -0.48
N TRP A 40 2.97 -4.68 -1.78
CA TRP A 40 4.07 -5.41 -2.40
C TRP A 40 4.42 -4.74 -3.74
N ALA A 41 5.34 -3.78 -3.68
CA ALA A 41 5.71 -2.91 -4.81
C ALA A 41 6.29 -3.69 -6.01
N ASP A 42 7.10 -4.71 -5.77
CA ASP A 42 7.74 -5.49 -6.85
C ASP A 42 6.73 -6.29 -7.68
N ALA A 43 5.62 -6.70 -7.07
CA ALA A 43 4.52 -7.38 -7.76
C ALA A 43 3.45 -6.39 -8.28
N GLY A 44 3.64 -5.08 -8.10
CA GLY A 44 2.66 -4.06 -8.46
C GLY A 44 1.42 -4.04 -7.54
N LEU A 45 1.47 -4.66 -6.37
CA LEU A 45 0.36 -4.65 -5.39
C LEU A 45 0.52 -3.45 -4.44
N ILE A 46 0.54 -2.26 -5.03
CA ILE A 46 0.53 -0.97 -4.36
C ILE A 46 -0.36 -0.03 -5.17
N ILE A 47 -1.20 0.74 -4.49
CA ILE A 47 -2.26 1.50 -5.18
C ILE A 47 -1.70 2.77 -5.83
N VAL A 48 -0.92 3.54 -5.09
CA VAL A 48 -0.32 4.80 -5.52
C VAL A 48 1.00 5.03 -4.78
N GLY A 49 1.92 5.78 -5.40
CA GLY A 49 3.17 6.18 -4.75
C GLY A 49 4.13 5.01 -4.57
N SER A 50 4.21 4.12 -5.57
CA SER A 50 5.19 3.06 -5.57
C SER A 50 6.59 3.65 -5.59
N PRO A 51 7.56 3.08 -4.85
CA PRO A 51 8.97 3.43 -5.03
C PRO A 51 9.49 3.09 -6.44
N ASN A 52 8.77 2.24 -7.19
CA ASN A 52 9.09 1.85 -8.55
C ASN A 52 8.37 2.72 -9.61
N ASP A 53 7.51 3.65 -9.21
CA ASP A 53 6.88 4.59 -10.15
C ASP A 53 7.96 5.52 -10.72
N PRO A 54 7.93 5.83 -12.03
CA PRO A 54 8.92 6.72 -12.61
C PRO A 54 8.70 8.16 -12.14
N GLU A 55 9.78 8.93 -12.08
CA GLU A 55 9.69 10.36 -11.78
C GLU A 55 9.05 11.10 -12.97
N PRO A 56 8.02 11.94 -12.73
CA PRO A 56 7.38 12.68 -13.82
C PRO A 56 8.36 13.59 -14.55
N GLY A 57 8.40 13.50 -15.88
CA GLY A 57 9.27 14.37 -16.66
C GLY A 57 9.05 14.23 -18.16
N ILE A 58 9.31 15.31 -18.90
CA ILE A 58 9.23 15.29 -20.35
C ILE A 58 10.34 16.15 -20.97
N ARG A 59 10.87 15.67 -22.10
CA ARG A 59 11.79 16.45 -22.94
C ARG A 59 11.33 16.37 -24.39
N ILE A 60 11.27 17.53 -25.03
CA ILE A 60 10.79 17.66 -26.41
C ILE A 60 11.95 18.17 -27.28
N ASP A 61 12.08 17.61 -28.49
CA ASP A 61 13.01 18.05 -29.53
C ASP A 61 12.27 18.34 -30.84
N GLY A 62 13.01 18.62 -31.92
CA GLY A 62 12.44 18.97 -33.23
C GLY A 62 11.58 17.86 -33.87
N ASP A 63 11.73 16.61 -33.43
CA ASP A 63 10.99 15.45 -33.91
C ASP A 63 9.86 15.03 -32.94
N GLY A 64 9.58 15.83 -31.91
CA GLY A 64 8.53 15.60 -30.90
C GLY A 64 9.08 15.18 -29.54
N VAL A 65 8.36 14.32 -28.80
CA VAL A 65 8.77 13.88 -27.45
C VAL A 65 10.01 13.00 -27.52
N ALA A 66 11.12 13.47 -26.96
CA ALA A 66 12.43 12.81 -26.97
C ALA A 66 12.62 11.88 -25.74
N GLU A 67 11.93 12.20 -24.65
CA GLU A 67 11.97 11.48 -23.38
C GLU A 67 10.67 11.70 -22.60
N MET A 68 10.17 10.66 -21.94
CA MET A 68 8.99 10.69 -21.08
C MET A 68 9.25 9.83 -19.84
N ASP A 69 9.06 10.40 -18.65
CA ASP A 69 9.19 9.77 -17.33
C ASP A 69 10.50 8.97 -17.17
N GLY A 70 11.61 9.58 -17.62
CA GLY A 70 12.96 9.01 -17.54
C GLY A 70 13.30 7.94 -18.60
N ARG A 71 12.40 7.66 -19.55
CA ARG A 71 12.65 6.76 -20.70
C ARG A 71 12.87 7.56 -21.97
N SER A 72 13.93 7.22 -22.72
CA SER A 72 14.21 7.83 -24.02
C SER A 72 13.35 7.22 -25.13
N ARG A 73 13.18 7.95 -26.23
CA ARG A 73 12.34 7.57 -27.38
C ARG A 73 12.62 6.15 -27.92
N ASP A 74 13.87 5.69 -27.88
CA ASP A 74 14.28 4.35 -28.31
C ASP A 74 13.86 3.22 -27.35
N GLN A 75 13.58 3.56 -26.09
CA GLN A 75 13.12 2.64 -25.04
C GLN A 75 11.60 2.57 -24.95
N PHE A 76 10.88 3.43 -25.67
CA PHE A 76 9.42 3.45 -25.65
C PHE A 76 8.83 2.14 -26.11
N ASP A 77 7.90 1.62 -25.32
CA ASP A 77 7.07 0.49 -25.70
C ASP A 77 5.86 0.94 -26.55
N MET A 78 4.88 0.04 -26.74
CA MET A 78 3.68 0.37 -27.50
C MET A 78 2.80 1.43 -26.83
N ILE A 79 2.68 1.40 -25.49
CA ILE A 79 1.88 2.34 -24.70
C ILE A 79 2.56 3.71 -24.74
N ASP A 80 3.87 3.77 -24.49
CA ASP A 80 4.63 5.02 -24.51
C ASP A 80 4.47 5.73 -25.86
N ARG A 81 4.68 4.98 -26.96
CA ARG A 81 4.51 5.49 -28.33
C ARG A 81 3.10 6.01 -28.60
N PHE A 82 2.09 5.33 -28.08
CA PHE A 82 0.70 5.75 -28.24
C PHE A 82 0.43 7.06 -27.49
N ILE A 83 0.90 7.17 -26.24
CA ILE A 83 0.74 8.35 -25.39
C ILE A 83 1.41 9.57 -26.04
N VAL A 84 2.69 9.47 -26.41
CA VAL A 84 3.42 10.62 -26.98
C VAL A 84 2.87 11.08 -28.32
N ALA A 85 2.24 10.19 -29.08
CA ALA A 85 1.67 10.54 -30.38
C ALA A 85 0.26 11.13 -30.31
N ASN A 86 -0.51 10.87 -29.24
CA ASN A 86 -1.95 11.18 -29.21
C ASN A 86 -2.46 11.88 -27.95
N ALA A 87 -1.75 11.78 -26.82
CA ALA A 87 -2.26 12.18 -25.51
C ALA A 87 -1.53 13.40 -24.91
N ILE A 88 -0.41 13.82 -25.50
CA ILE A 88 0.39 14.95 -25.04
C ILE A 88 0.37 16.06 -26.06
N ASP A 89 -0.01 17.26 -25.62
CA ASP A 89 0.16 18.48 -26.40
C ASP A 89 1.58 19.03 -26.20
N THR A 90 2.43 18.84 -27.21
CA THR A 90 3.84 19.26 -27.19
C THR A 90 4.04 20.78 -27.17
N GLN A 91 3.00 21.58 -27.33
CA GLN A 91 3.12 23.05 -27.26
C GLN A 91 3.11 23.59 -25.83
N ILE A 92 2.60 22.81 -24.87
CA ILE A 92 2.40 23.23 -23.47
C ILE A 92 3.06 22.32 -22.44
N ALA A 93 3.53 21.14 -22.86
CA ALA A 93 4.11 20.13 -21.99
C ALA A 93 5.53 20.49 -21.52
#